data_AF-G8F6A7-F1
#
_entry.id   AF-G8F6A7-F1
#
_cell.length_a   1.000
_cell.length_b   1.000
_cell.length_c   1.000
_cell.angle_alpha   90.00
_cell.angle_beta   90.00
_cell.angle_gamma   90.00
#
_symmetry.space_group_name_H-M   'P 1'
#
loop_
_entity.id
_entity.type
_entity.pdbx_description
1 polymer ?
#
loop_
_entity_poly.entity_id
_entity_poly.type
_entity_poly.pdbx_seq_one_letter_code
_entity_poly.pdbx_strand_id
1 'polypeptide(L)'
;GIHAVAVTESQFLINGKLFYFHGVSKHEDVDMQGKDFDCLLLVKDFNLLRWLGANAFCTSHYPCTEEMLQMRDRYGIVVIDECPAVGVVL
;
A
#
# COMPACT_ATOMS: atom_id res chain seq x y z
N GLY A 1 -6.84 -11.17 -6.72
CA GLY A 1 -6.48 -12.61 -6.83
C GLY A 1 -7.02 -13.41 -5.65
N ILE A 2 -6.83 -14.74 -5.61
CA ILE A 2 -7.13 -15.55 -4.42
C ILE A 2 -5.86 -15.67 -3.58
N HIS A 3 -5.90 -15.14 -2.36
CA HIS A 3 -4.77 -15.17 -1.42
C HIS A 3 -5.28 -15.57 -0.04
N ALA A 4 -4.54 -16.46 0.64
CA ALA A 4 -4.81 -16.81 2.03
C ALA A 4 -3.83 -16.05 2.94
N VAL A 5 -4.38 -15.30 3.89
CA VAL A 5 -3.59 -14.56 4.89
C VAL A 5 -3.80 -15.21 6.25
N ALA A 6 -2.71 -15.47 6.96
CA ALA A 6 -2.74 -15.96 8.33
C ALA A 6 -1.76 -15.16 9.20
N VAL A 7 -2.16 -14.89 10.44
CA VAL A 7 -1.37 -14.16 11.41
C VAL A 7 -1.28 -15.00 12.67
N THR A 8 -0.06 -15.21 13.17
CA THR A 8 0.19 -15.81 14.49
C THR A 8 0.67 -14.72 15.44
N GLU A 9 0.99 -15.07 16.68
CA GLU A 9 1.54 -14.12 17.65
C GLU A 9 2.86 -13.46 17.18
N SER A 10 3.61 -14.11 16.29
CA SER A 10 4.94 -13.66 15.87
C SER A 10 5.20 -13.63 14.37
N GLN A 11 4.26 -14.11 13.54
CA GLN A 11 4.49 -14.27 12.10
C GLN A 11 3.29 -13.84 11.27
N PHE A 12 3.59 -13.24 10.12
CA PHE A 12 2.63 -12.95 9.07
C PHE A 12 2.87 -13.89 7.88
N LEU A 13 1.84 -14.57 7.44
CA LEU A 13 1.91 -15.61 6.41
C LEU A 13 1.00 -15.24 5.24
N ILE A 14 1.53 -15.32 4.02
CA ILE A 14 0.75 -15.24 2.79
C ILE A 14 0.91 -16.57 2.05
N ASN A 15 -0.22 -17.23 1.77
CA ASN A 15 -0.26 -18.54 1.12
C ASN A 15 0.62 -19.58 1.84
N GLY A 16 0.63 -19.55 3.18
CA GLY A 16 1.42 -20.45 4.03
C GLY A 16 2.93 -20.17 4.07
N LYS A 17 3.42 -19.13 3.40
CA LYS A 17 4.84 -18.72 3.41
C LYS A 17 5.02 -17.50 4.29
N LEU A 18 6.14 -17.45 5.02
CA LEU A 18 6.52 -16.29 5.82
C LEU A 18 6.66 -15.07 4.93
N PHE A 19 5.99 -13.99 5.30
CA PHE A 19 6.03 -12.72 4.60
C PHE A 19 6.57 -11.64 5.54
N TYR A 20 7.72 -11.09 5.18
CA TYR A 20 8.34 -9.98 5.88
C TYR A 20 7.98 -8.68 5.17
N PHE A 21 7.46 -7.70 5.91
CA PHE A 21 7.12 -6.40 5.36
C PHE A 21 8.40 -5.59 5.11
N HIS A 22 8.73 -5.42 3.83
CA HIS A 22 9.73 -4.47 3.36
C HIS A 22 9.00 -3.37 2.60
N GLY A 23 8.58 -2.34 3.32
CA GLY A 23 7.64 -1.36 2.79
C GLY A 23 7.85 0.05 3.32
N VAL A 24 7.08 0.97 2.76
CA VAL A 24 7.11 2.41 3.09
C VAL A 24 5.69 2.93 3.34
N SER A 25 5.57 4.04 4.06
CA SER A 25 4.32 4.81 4.08
C SER A 25 4.24 5.70 2.83
N LYS A 26 3.04 5.83 2.27
CA LYS A 26 2.81 6.61 1.06
C LYS A 26 1.64 7.59 1.26
N HIS A 27 1.90 8.85 0.95
CA HIS A 27 0.88 9.88 0.71
C HIS A 27 0.52 9.94 -0.78
N GLU A 28 -0.70 10.36 -1.10
CA GLU A 28 -1.14 10.58 -2.49
C GLU A 28 -0.83 12.00 -2.99
N ASP A 29 -0.30 12.87 -2.11
CA ASP A 29 -0.05 14.28 -2.43
C ASP A 29 1.14 14.46 -3.37
N VAL A 30 0.98 15.35 -4.36
CA VAL A 30 2.00 15.70 -5.35
C VAL A 30 2.19 17.22 -5.44
N ASP A 31 3.43 17.67 -5.61
CA ASP A 31 3.84 19.09 -5.43
C ASP A 31 2.97 20.11 -6.19
N MET A 32 2.52 19.80 -7.41
CA MET A 32 1.76 20.77 -8.24
C MET A 32 0.24 20.62 -8.15
N GLN A 33 -0.27 19.42 -7.84
CA GLN A 33 -1.70 19.07 -7.96
C GLN A 33 -2.34 18.69 -6.62
N GLY A 34 -1.56 18.63 -5.53
CA GLY A 34 -2.06 18.19 -4.23
C GLY A 34 -2.52 16.74 -4.30
N LYS A 35 -3.75 16.48 -3.83
CA LYS A 35 -4.36 15.14 -3.82
C LYS A 35 -5.12 14.80 -5.11
N ASP A 36 -5.02 15.62 -6.16
CA ASP A 36 -5.72 15.29 -7.40
C ASP A 36 -5.13 14.01 -8.02
N PHE A 37 -6.01 13.18 -8.58
CA PHE A 37 -5.64 11.86 -9.06
C PHE A 37 -4.98 11.94 -10.45
N ASP A 38 -3.77 11.41 -10.57
CA ASP A 38 -3.03 11.34 -11.84
C ASP A 38 -2.47 9.92 -12.08
N CYS A 39 -2.95 9.28 -13.14
CA CYS A 39 -2.49 7.95 -13.58
C CYS A 39 -0.98 7.88 -13.85
N LEU A 40 -0.35 8.94 -14.36
CA LEU A 40 1.08 8.96 -14.67
C LEU A 40 1.91 8.92 -13.39
N LEU A 41 1.48 9.68 -12.37
CA LEU A 41 2.13 9.71 -11.05
C LEU A 41 1.95 8.38 -10.34
N LEU A 42 0.76 7.77 -10.45
CA LEU A 42 0.51 6.43 -9.92
C LEU A 42 1.49 5.40 -10.50
N VAL A 43 1.66 5.37 -11.83
CA VAL A 43 2.61 4.46 -12.49
C VAL A 43 4.04 4.73 -12.04
N LYS A 44 4.42 6.00 -11.92
CA LYS A 44 5.75 6.41 -11.41
C LYS A 44 5.98 5.86 -9.99
N ASP A 45 5.02 6.00 -9.09
CA ASP A 45 5.15 5.53 -7.72
C ASP A 45 5.32 4.02 -7.63
N PHE A 46 4.54 3.25 -8.40
CA PHE A 46 4.69 1.79 -8.43
C PHE A 46 6.04 1.35 -9.02
N ASN A 47 6.58 2.09 -9.98
CA ASN A 47 7.93 1.85 -10.49
C ASN A 47 9.00 2.17 -9.44
N LEU A 48 8.81 3.23 -8.64
CA LEU A 48 9.71 3.56 -7.52
C LEU A 48 9.66 2.51 -6.42
N LEU A 49 8.47 2.04 -6.03
CA LEU A 49 8.31 0.95 -5.07
C LEU A 49 9.03 -0.31 -5.55
N ARG A 50 8.90 -0.65 -6.83
CA ARG A 50 9.62 -1.77 -7.43
C ARG A 50 11.13 -1.55 -7.42
N TRP A 51 11.60 -0.35 -7.74
CA TRP A 51 13.02 0.00 -7.72
C TRP A 51 13.62 -0.10 -6.30
N LEU A 52 12.85 0.29 -5.28
CA LEU A 52 13.22 0.14 -3.87
C LEU A 52 13.24 -1.34 -3.40
N GLY A 53 12.66 -2.25 -4.19
CA GLY A 53 12.42 -3.62 -3.75
C GLY A 53 11.36 -3.71 -2.65
N ALA A 54 10.45 -2.73 -2.58
CA ALA A 54 9.35 -2.75 -1.63
C ALA A 54 8.31 -3.80 -2.03
N ASN A 55 7.86 -4.58 -1.04
CA ASN A 55 6.81 -5.58 -1.21
C ASN A 55 5.49 -5.16 -0.54
N ALA A 56 5.50 -4.05 0.20
CA ALA A 56 4.32 -3.49 0.84
C ALA A 56 4.36 -1.96 0.90
N PHE A 57 3.20 -1.32 1.03
CA PHE A 57 3.11 0.05 1.49
C PHE A 57 1.88 0.29 2.37
N CYS A 58 1.94 1.32 3.21
CA CYS A 58 0.85 1.76 4.06
C CYS A 58 0.26 3.07 3.50
N THR A 59 -1.07 3.16 3.45
CA THR A 59 -1.78 4.38 3.04
C THR A 59 -1.86 5.30 4.25
N SER A 60 -1.14 6.42 4.22
CA SER A 60 -1.09 7.36 5.35
C SER A 60 -1.79 8.65 4.94
N HIS A 61 -2.86 9.11 5.58
CA HIS A 61 -3.67 8.48 6.63
C HIS A 61 -5.14 8.46 6.21
N TYR A 62 -5.41 8.05 4.99
CA TYR A 62 -6.74 8.04 4.42
C TYR A 62 -6.88 6.87 3.45
N PRO A 63 -8.12 6.41 3.21
CA PRO A 63 -8.38 5.32 2.30
C PRO A 63 -7.81 5.63 0.92
N CYS A 64 -7.13 4.65 0.34
CA CYS A 64 -6.58 4.81 -1.00
C CYS A 64 -7.65 4.88 -2.08
N THR A 65 -7.29 5.50 -3.20
CA THR A 65 -8.07 5.45 -4.44
C THR A 65 -8.22 4.01 -4.98
N GLU A 66 -9.35 3.74 -5.62
CA GLU A 66 -9.65 2.42 -6.21
C GLU A 66 -8.61 2.03 -7.27
N GLU A 67 -8.13 3.01 -8.04
CA GLU A 67 -7.10 2.86 -9.06
C GLU A 67 -5.77 2.40 -8.45
N MET A 68 -5.42 2.87 -7.24
CA MET A 68 -4.24 2.42 -6.53
C MET A 68 -4.36 0.95 -6.09
N LEU A 69 -5.54 0.53 -5.64
CA LEU A 69 -5.81 -0.87 -5.28
C LEU A 69 -5.76 -1.79 -6.51
N GLN A 70 -6.26 -1.33 -7.66
CA GLN A 70 -6.14 -2.07 -8.92
C GLN A 70 -4.69 -2.20 -9.39
N MET A 71 -3.90 -1.12 -9.26
CA MET A 71 -2.47 -1.16 -9.58
C MET A 71 -1.71 -2.08 -8.63
N ARG A 72 -2.07 -2.09 -7.34
CA ARG A 72 -1.54 -3.05 -6.38
C ARG A 72 -1.73 -4.49 -6.86
N ASP A 73 -2.93 -4.84 -7.33
CA ASP A 73 -3.23 -6.18 -7.81
C ASP A 73 -2.40 -6.55 -9.05
N ARG A 74 -2.10 -5.58 -9.91
CA ARG A 74 -1.23 -5.78 -11.09
C ARG A 74 0.24 -5.97 -10.73
N TYR A 75 0.74 -5.20 -9.75
CA TYR A 75 2.16 -5.22 -9.36
C TYR A 75 2.48 -6.25 -8.28
N GLY A 76 1.46 -6.83 -7.63
CA GLY A 76 1.64 -7.86 -6.60
C GLY A 76 2.23 -7.31 -5.30
N ILE A 77 1.82 -6.12 -4.89
CA ILE A 77 2.28 -5.45 -3.66
C ILE A 77 1.24 -5.65 -2.54
N VAL A 78 1.65 -5.72 -1.28
CA VAL A 78 0.71 -5.74 -0.15
C VAL A 78 0.37 -4.31 0.28
N VAL A 79 -0.90 -4.03 0.52
CA VAL A 79 -1.35 -2.70 0.98
C VAL A 79 -1.97 -2.82 2.36
N ILE A 80 -1.52 -1.95 3.25
CA ILE A 80 -2.15 -1.70 4.55
C ILE A 80 -2.95 -0.41 4.40
N ASP A 81 -4.28 -0.52 4.40
CA ASP A 81 -5.18 0.62 4.22
C ASP A 81 -5.60 1.20 5.58
N GLU A 82 -5.44 2.50 5.76
CA GLU A 82 -5.76 3.20 7.00
C GLU A 82 -7.02 4.08 6.86
N CYS A 83 -7.88 4.04 7.89
CA CYS A 83 -9.01 4.96 8.03
C CYS A 83 -8.52 6.35 8.48
N PRO A 84 -9.16 7.47 8.09
CA PRO A 84 -8.74 8.79 8.52
C PRO A 84 -9.22 9.07 9.95
N ALA A 85 -8.57 8.41 10.90
CA ALA A 85 -8.84 8.49 12.33
C ALA A 85 -7.60 8.96 13.11
N VAL A 86 -6.79 9.82 12.48
CA VAL A 86 -5.60 10.38 13.12
C VAL A 86 -6.02 11.27 14.29
N GLY A 87 -5.59 10.92 15.50
CA GLY A 87 -5.85 11.70 16.71
C GLY A 87 -7.24 11.51 17.34
N VAL A 88 -7.99 10.49 16.93
CA VAL A 88 -9.27 10.14 17.58
C VAL A 88 -8.99 9.46 18.91
N VAL A 89 -9.44 10.06 20.01
CA VAL A 89 -9.46 9.43 21.34
C VAL A 89 -10.80 8.72 21.50
N LEU A 90 -10.75 7.40 21.74
CA LEU A 90 -11.92 6.58 22.05
C LEU A 90 -12.40 6.78 23.51
#